data_AF-A0A8J6P9U0-F1
#
_entry.id   AF-A0A8J6P9U0-F1
#
_cell.length_a   1.000
_cell.length_b   1.000
_cell.length_c   1.000
_cell.angle_alpha   90.00
_cell.angle_beta   90.00
_cell.angle_gamma   90.00
#
_symmetry.space_group_name_H-M   'P 1'
#
loop_
_entity.id
_entity.type
_entity.pdbx_description
1 polymer ?
#
loop_
_entity_poly.entity_id
_entity_poly.type
_entity_poly.pdbx_seq_one_letter_code
_entity_poly.pdbx_strand_id
1 'polypeptide(L)'
;MDTVWAVLLLITAVVTIGYWVVFFLHGAVIVVQEDWYMRFERAFPVADGFMAASSAVAAIGLLMDEPFGVAFSLVAAGALIFLGLMDVTFNVDNGLYRYVTKSWPMRAEVVIDVWSLGLGVALLVAMVSRVA
;
A
#
# COMPACT_ATOMS: atom_id res chain seq x y z
N MET A 1 -5.66 -15.72 14.77
CA MET A 1 -5.82 -15.08 13.45
C MET A 1 -5.04 -13.78 13.38
N ASP A 2 -4.94 -13.05 14.49
CA ASP A 2 -4.22 -11.77 14.61
C ASP A 2 -2.76 -11.82 14.17
N THR A 3 -2.06 -12.93 14.41
CA THR A 3 -0.69 -13.14 13.89
C THR A 3 -0.62 -13.06 12.37
N VAL A 4 -1.64 -13.56 11.64
CA VAL A 4 -1.65 -13.51 10.18
C VAL A 4 -1.79 -12.06 9.71
N TRP A 5 -2.72 -11.31 10.30
CA TRP A 5 -2.91 -9.89 9.99
C TRP A 5 -1.65 -9.07 10.31
N ALA A 6 -1.04 -9.31 11.46
CA ALA A 6 0.20 -8.65 11.85
C ALA A 6 1.34 -8.91 10.86
N VAL A 7 1.51 -10.16 10.42
CA VAL A 7 2.52 -10.51 9.41
C VAL A 7 2.25 -9.82 8.08
N LEU A 8 1.01 -9.81 7.60
CA LEU A 8 0.64 -9.14 6.35
C LEU A 8 0.87 -7.61 6.41
N LEU A 9 0.55 -6.98 7.54
CA LEU A 9 0.79 -5.56 7.80
C LEU A 9 2.30 -5.25 7.87
N LEU A 10 3.09 -6.12 8.51
CA LEU A 10 4.54 -5.96 8.55
C LEU A 10 5.19 -6.12 7.17
N ILE A 11 4.75 -7.11 6.39
CA ILE A 11 5.18 -7.29 4.99
C ILE A 11 4.85 -6.04 4.19
N THR A 12 3.63 -5.50 4.33
CA THR A 12 3.22 -4.26 3.66
C THR A 12 4.17 -3.12 3.98
N ALA A 13 4.44 -2.85 5.26
CA ALA A 13 5.35 -1.79 5.68
C ALA A 13 6.77 -1.97 5.10
N VAL A 14 7.33 -3.17 5.16
CA VAL A 14 8.69 -3.46 4.66
C VAL A 14 8.76 -3.34 3.13
N VAL A 15 7.77 -3.87 2.41
CA VAL A 15 7.72 -3.82 0.95
C VAL A 15 7.55 -2.39 0.46
N THR A 16 6.70 -1.57 1.10
CA THR A 16 6.55 -0.15 0.77
C THR A 16 7.85 0.62 0.93
N ILE A 17 8.59 0.41 2.02
CA ILE A 17 9.92 1.02 2.19
C ILE A 17 10.86 0.55 1.07
N GLY A 18 10.86 -0.75 0.76
CA GLY A 18 11.65 -1.31 -0.34
C GLY A 18 11.32 -0.69 -1.71
N TYR A 19 10.04 -0.49 -2.01
CA TYR A 19 9.57 0.16 -3.24
C TYR A 19 10.20 1.55 -3.40
N TRP A 20 10.11 2.38 -2.36
CA TRP A 20 10.67 3.74 -2.41
C TRP A 20 12.20 3.76 -2.53
N VAL A 21 12.90 2.84 -1.85
CA VAL A 21 14.35 2.69 -2.03
C VAL A 21 14.69 2.36 -3.49
N VAL A 22 13.95 1.45 -4.11
CA VAL A 22 14.15 1.11 -5.53
C VAL A 22 13.80 2.28 -6.45
N PHE A 23 12.70 2.99 -6.18
CA PHE A 23 12.27 4.17 -6.94
C PHE A 23 13.36 5.25 -6.96
N PHE A 24 13.87 5.65 -5.79
CA PHE A 24 14.83 6.75 -5.69
C PHE A 24 16.26 6.40 -6.12
N LEU A 25 16.70 5.14 -5.93
CA LEU A 25 18.08 4.75 -6.23
C LEU A 25 18.28 4.14 -7.62
N HIS A 26 17.30 3.38 -8.10
CA HIS A 26 17.45 2.56 -9.31
C HIS A 26 16.46 2.92 -10.42
N GLY A 27 15.32 3.53 -10.07
CA GLY A 27 14.24 3.82 -11.01
C GLY A 27 13.59 2.58 -11.63
N ALA A 28 13.87 1.38 -11.11
CA ALA A 28 13.43 0.11 -11.71
C ALA A 28 11.92 -0.16 -11.59
N VAL A 29 11.20 0.68 -10.85
CA VAL A 29 9.75 0.67 -10.69
C VAL A 29 9.06 1.82 -11.43
N ILE A 30 9.81 2.65 -12.18
CA ILE A 30 9.25 3.75 -12.98
C ILE A 30 8.67 3.19 -14.28
N VAL A 31 7.39 3.45 -14.53
CA VAL A 31 6.68 2.98 -15.73
C VAL A 31 7.02 3.84 -16.95
N VAL A 32 6.98 5.16 -16.80
CA VAL A 32 7.29 6.14 -17.85
C VAL A 32 8.12 7.29 -17.27
N GLN A 33 9.00 7.90 -18.07
CA GLN A 33 9.91 8.96 -17.62
C GLN A 33 9.35 10.37 -17.89
N GLU A 34 8.03 10.51 -17.83
CA GLU A 34 7.35 11.77 -18.10
C GLU A 34 7.26 12.64 -16.83
N ASP A 35 7.40 13.96 -16.96
CA ASP A 35 7.43 14.86 -15.78
C ASP A 35 6.12 14.81 -14.97
N TRP A 36 4.97 14.71 -15.63
CA TRP A 36 3.67 14.58 -14.95
C TRP A 36 3.56 13.30 -14.14
N TYR A 37 4.09 12.19 -14.66
CA TYR A 37 4.13 10.90 -13.96
C TYR A 37 5.07 10.97 -12.75
N MET A 38 6.26 11.52 -12.95
CA MET A 38 7.25 11.64 -11.88
C MET A 38 6.77 12.56 -10.75
N ARG A 39 6.00 13.61 -11.05
CA ARG A 39 5.39 14.48 -10.03
C ARG A 39 4.28 13.77 -9.26
N PHE A 40 3.46 12.97 -9.94
CA PHE A 40 2.43 12.16 -9.30
C PHE A 40 3.06 11.17 -8.32
N GLU A 41 3.98 10.33 -8.77
CA GLU A 41 4.68 9.35 -7.92
C GLU A 41 5.35 10.04 -6.72
N ARG A 42 6.07 11.14 -6.94
CA ARG A 42 6.77 11.87 -5.86
C ARG A 42 5.83 12.52 -4.83
N ALA A 43 4.52 12.54 -5.05
CA ALA A 43 3.55 12.99 -4.04
C ALA A 43 3.25 11.92 -2.97
N PHE A 44 3.56 10.65 -3.25
CA PHE A 44 3.19 9.50 -2.41
C PHE A 44 4.13 9.19 -1.24
N PRO A 45 5.45 9.48 -1.23
CA PRO A 45 6.36 9.00 -0.19
C PRO A 45 5.93 9.31 1.25
N VAL A 46 5.33 10.48 1.48
CA VAL A 46 4.85 10.87 2.82
C VAL A 46 3.58 10.10 3.19
N ALA A 47 2.64 9.93 2.25
CA ALA A 47 1.39 9.22 2.48
C ALA A 47 1.63 7.72 2.67
N ASP A 48 2.48 7.13 1.82
CA ASP A 48 2.96 5.75 1.92
C ASP A 48 3.73 5.52 3.23
N GLY A 49 4.57 6.47 3.62
CA GLY A 49 5.28 6.43 4.90
C GLY A 49 4.33 6.37 6.09
N PHE A 50 3.24 7.16 6.06
CA PHE A 50 2.20 7.11 7.09
C PHE A 50 1.45 5.77 7.09
N MET A 51 1.10 5.24 5.92
CA MET A 51 0.47 3.93 5.77
C MET A 51 1.38 2.81 6.32
N ALA A 52 2.67 2.82 5.95
CA ALA A 52 3.66 1.86 6.40
C ALA A 52 3.88 1.93 7.92
N ALA A 53 4.00 3.14 8.48
CA ALA A 53 4.12 3.34 9.92
C ALA A 53 2.88 2.84 10.68
N SER A 54 1.68 3.17 10.19
CA SER A 54 0.42 2.69 10.76
C SER A 54 0.33 1.17 10.71
N SER A 55 0.76 0.56 9.60
CA SER A 55 0.80 -0.89 9.45
C SER A 55 1.78 -1.55 10.42
N ALA A 56 2.96 -0.96 10.64
CA ALA A 56 3.93 -1.47 11.60
C ALA A 56 3.41 -1.38 13.06
N VAL A 57 2.82 -0.25 13.45
CA VAL A 57 2.21 -0.08 14.79
C VAL A 57 1.05 -1.05 14.97
N ALA A 58 0.20 -1.22 13.96
CA ALA A 58 -0.88 -2.18 13.97
C ALA A 58 -0.37 -3.62 14.19
N ALA A 59 0.66 -4.02 13.44
CA ALA A 59 1.28 -5.34 13.58
C ALA A 59 1.82 -5.58 14.99
N ILE A 60 2.52 -4.60 15.57
CA ILE A 60 3.03 -4.68 16.95
C ILE A 60 1.88 -4.84 17.95
N GLY A 61 0.84 -3.99 17.85
CA GLY A 61 -0.31 -4.06 18.74
C GLY A 61 -1.07 -5.37 18.65
N LEU A 62 -1.28 -5.90 17.44
CA LEU A 62 -1.93 -7.20 17.23
C LEU A 62 -1.10 -8.37 17.80
N LEU A 63 0.23 -8.32 17.72
CA LEU A 63 1.10 -9.36 18.30
C LEU A 63 1.15 -9.30 19.83
N MET A 64 0.94 -8.12 20.40
CA MET A 64 0.88 -7.89 21.84
C MET A 64 -0.53 -8.07 22.43
N ASP A 65 -1.54 -8.32 21.59
CA ASP A 65 -2.96 -8.35 21.95
C ASP A 65 -3.45 -7.03 22.61
N GLU A 66 -2.93 -5.90 22.13
CA GLU A 66 -3.25 -4.57 22.63
C GLU A 66 -4.32 -3.89 21.76
N PRO A 67 -5.24 -3.09 22.35
CA PRO A 67 -6.38 -2.51 21.64
C PRO A 67 -5.96 -1.51 20.55
N PHE A 68 -4.80 -0.86 20.69
CA PHE A 68 -4.28 0.03 19.66
C PHE A 68 -3.94 -0.73 18.37
N GLY A 69 -3.67 -2.04 18.42
CA GLY A 69 -3.43 -2.88 17.25
C GLY A 69 -4.64 -2.89 16.30
N VAL A 70 -5.85 -3.01 16.84
CA VAL A 70 -7.09 -2.95 16.07
C VAL A 70 -7.31 -1.55 15.50
N ALA A 71 -7.11 -0.51 16.31
CA ALA A 71 -7.30 0.88 15.88
C ALA A 71 -6.36 1.25 14.71
N PHE A 72 -5.06 0.96 14.84
CA PHE A 72 -4.10 1.22 13.76
C PHE A 72 -4.30 0.31 12.55
N SER A 73 -4.86 -0.90 12.71
CA SER A 73 -5.24 -1.74 11.57
C SER A 73 -6.33 -1.10 10.72
N LEU A 74 -7.32 -0.44 11.35
CA LEU A 74 -8.35 0.31 10.64
C LEU A 74 -7.79 1.56 9.94
N VAL A 75 -6.85 2.26 10.57
CA VAL A 75 -6.13 3.40 9.96
C VAL A 75 -5.34 2.93 8.74
N ALA A 76 -4.58 1.85 8.87
CA ALA A 76 -3.84 1.24 7.76
C ALA A 76 -4.77 0.77 6.64
N ALA A 77 -5.91 0.15 6.98
CA ALA A 77 -6.92 -0.26 6.01
C ALA A 77 -7.45 0.91 5.18
N GLY A 78 -7.82 2.01 5.83
CA GLY A 78 -8.28 3.22 5.15
C GLY A 78 -7.21 3.83 4.24
N ALA A 79 -5.96 3.90 4.71
CA ALA A 79 -4.85 4.40 3.93
C ALA A 79 -4.56 3.53 2.69
N LEU A 80 -4.52 2.20 2.85
CA LEU A 80 -4.33 1.25 1.74
C LEU A 80 -5.42 1.38 0.67
N ILE A 81 -6.69 1.43 1.07
CA ILE A 81 -7.81 1.59 0.14
C ILE A 81 -7.69 2.92 -0.60
N PHE A 82 -7.46 4.02 0.13
CA PHE A 82 -7.38 5.35 -0.47
C PHE A 82 -6.23 5.46 -1.48
N LEU A 83 -5.03 5.00 -1.10
CA LEU A 83 -3.85 5.03 -1.98
C LEU A 83 -4.03 4.14 -3.21
N GLY A 84 -4.52 2.90 -3.03
CA GLY A 84 -4.80 2.00 -4.15
C GLY A 84 -5.86 2.57 -5.12
N LEU A 85 -6.88 3.28 -4.62
CA LEU A 85 -7.86 3.96 -5.48
C LEU A 85 -7.25 5.14 -6.25
N MET A 86 -6.35 5.90 -5.62
CA MET A 86 -5.62 7.00 -6.28
C MET A 86 -4.77 6.47 -7.44
N ASP A 87 -4.02 5.39 -7.23
CA ASP A 87 -3.19 4.77 -8.28
C ASP A 87 -4.03 4.17 -9.40
N VAL A 88 -5.07 3.41 -9.07
CA VAL A 88 -5.99 2.85 -10.08
C VAL A 88 -6.62 3.94 -10.94
N THR A 89 -7.10 5.02 -10.31
CA THR A 89 -7.72 6.14 -11.03
C THR A 89 -6.71 6.79 -11.97
N PHE A 90 -5.50 7.09 -11.47
CA PHE A 90 -4.44 7.69 -12.26
C PHE A 90 -4.03 6.80 -13.45
N ASN A 91 -3.90 5.50 -13.24
CA ASN A 91 -3.55 4.54 -14.28
C ASN A 91 -4.60 4.43 -15.38
N VAL A 92 -5.88 4.41 -15.00
CA VAL A 92 -7.00 4.38 -15.93
C VAL A 92 -7.04 5.67 -16.75
N ASP A 93 -6.98 6.83 -16.10
CA ASP A 93 -7.10 8.13 -16.76
C ASP A 93 -5.95 8.41 -17.73
N ASN A 94 -4.75 7.90 -17.43
CA ASN A 94 -3.56 8.07 -18.28
C ASN A 94 -3.31 6.86 -19.21
N GLY A 95 -4.20 5.86 -19.21
CA GLY A 95 -4.11 4.67 -20.05
C GLY A 95 -2.86 3.82 -19.82
N LEU A 96 -2.31 3.83 -18.60
CA LEU A 96 -1.04 3.18 -18.25
C LEU A 96 -1.15 1.65 -18.19
N TYR A 97 -2.33 1.09 -17.89
CA TYR A 97 -2.52 -0.38 -17.87
C TYR A 97 -2.29 -1.07 -19.22
N ARG A 98 -2.24 -0.34 -20.34
CA ARG A 98 -1.80 -0.91 -21.63
C ARG A 98 -0.37 -1.46 -21.61
N TYR A 99 0.45 -1.02 -20.64
CA TYR A 99 1.83 -1.45 -20.48
C TYR A 99 1.99 -2.74 -19.67
N VAL A 100 0.93 -3.29 -19.07
CA VAL A 100 0.99 -4.52 -18.23
C VAL A 100 1.67 -5.70 -18.95
N THR A 101 1.44 -5.87 -20.25
CA THR A 101 2.04 -6.98 -21.00
C THR A 101 3.51 -6.76 -21.39
N LYS A 102 4.00 -5.52 -21.31
CA LYS A 102 5.29 -5.09 -21.87
C LYS A 102 6.27 -4.53 -20.83
N SER A 103 5.77 -4.05 -19.70
CA SER A 103 6.54 -3.36 -18.67
C SER A 103 6.51 -4.14 -17.36
N TRP A 104 7.69 -4.48 -16.84
CA TRP A 104 7.80 -5.06 -15.49
C TRP A 104 7.30 -4.12 -14.39
N PRO A 105 7.70 -2.82 -14.36
CA PRO A 105 7.15 -1.83 -13.42
C PRO A 105 5.62 -1.87 -13.29
N MET A 106 4.93 -1.81 -14.43
CA MET A 106 3.45 -1.79 -14.46
C MET A 106 2.83 -3.10 -13.93
N ARG A 107 3.50 -4.25 -14.12
CA ARG A 107 3.03 -5.51 -13.51
C ARG A 107 3.17 -5.48 -11.99
N ALA A 108 4.28 -4.93 -11.49
CA ALA A 108 4.48 -4.79 -10.05
C ALA A 108 3.44 -3.83 -9.45
N GLU A 109 3.15 -2.72 -10.13
CA GLU A 109 2.13 -1.75 -9.76
C GLU A 109 0.73 -2.39 -9.68
N VAL A 110 0.31 -3.17 -10.67
CA VAL A 110 -0.97 -3.91 -10.60
C VAL A 110 -1.02 -4.85 -9.38
N VAL A 111 0.09 -5.50 -9.02
CA VAL A 111 0.14 -6.34 -7.82
C VAL A 111 -0.01 -5.49 -6.55
N ILE A 112 0.60 -4.31 -6.52
CA ILE A 112 0.48 -3.36 -5.41
C ILE A 112 -0.96 -2.84 -5.29
N ASP A 113 -1.61 -2.47 -6.40
CA ASP A 113 -3.01 -2.03 -6.42
C ASP A 113 -3.94 -3.10 -5.85
N VAL A 114 -3.80 -4.33 -6.36
CA VAL A 114 -4.62 -5.48 -5.91
C VAL A 114 -4.35 -5.80 -4.44
N TRP A 115 -3.09 -5.74 -4.01
CA TRP A 115 -2.72 -5.95 -2.61
C TRP A 115 -3.34 -4.87 -1.72
N SER A 116 -3.18 -3.60 -2.06
CA SER A 116 -3.65 -2.46 -1.26
C SER A 116 -5.16 -2.48 -1.11
N LEU A 117 -5.90 -2.67 -2.22
CA LEU A 117 -7.35 -2.76 -2.18
C LEU A 117 -7.82 -4.02 -1.46
N GLY A 118 -7.24 -5.18 -1.79
CA GLY A 118 -7.64 -6.47 -1.23
C GLY A 118 -7.37 -6.57 0.27
N LEU A 119 -6.14 -6.26 0.70
CA LEU A 119 -5.77 -6.28 2.11
C LEU A 119 -6.50 -5.19 2.88
N GLY A 120 -6.62 -3.98 2.32
CA GLY A 120 -7.34 -2.88 2.98
C GLY A 120 -8.80 -3.23 3.27
N VAL A 121 -9.53 -3.76 2.27
CA VAL A 121 -10.93 -4.21 2.48
C VAL A 121 -11.00 -5.36 3.47
N ALA A 122 -10.10 -6.34 3.36
CA ALA A 122 -10.09 -7.50 4.26
C ALA A 122 -9.83 -7.09 5.73
N LEU A 123 -8.89 -6.18 5.97
CA LEU A 123 -8.62 -5.62 7.30
C LEU A 123 -9.80 -4.82 7.82
N LEU A 124 -10.41 -3.98 6.99
CA LEU A 124 -11.59 -3.21 7.38
C LEU A 124 -12.71 -4.13 7.88
N VAL A 125 -13.05 -5.17 7.10
CA VAL A 125 -14.08 -6.14 7.47
C VAL A 125 -13.70 -6.93 8.73
N ALA A 126 -12.45 -7.36 8.85
CA ALA A 126 -11.99 -8.16 9.99
C ALA A 126 -11.88 -7.37 11.30
N MET A 127 -11.58 -6.07 11.22
CA MET A 127 -11.34 -5.23 12.40
C MET A 127 -12.58 -4.46 12.83
N VAL A 128 -13.50 -4.10 11.92
CA VAL A 128 -14.71 -3.35 12.28
C VAL A 128 -15.59 -4.13 13.27
N SER A 129 -15.67 -5.45 13.13
CA SER A 129 -16.40 -6.33 14.05
C SER A 129 -15.80 -6.41 15.46
N ARG A 130 -14.61 -5.83 15.68
CA ARG A 130 -13.95 -5.77 16.99
C ARG A 130 -14.18 -4.43 17.70
N VAL A 131 -14.79 -3.46 17.01
CA VAL A 131 -15.01 -2.10 17.52
C VAL A 131 -16.51 -1.75 17.56
N ALA A 132 -17.33 -2.42 16.74
CA ALA A 132 -18.80 -2.34 16.76
C ALA A 132 -19.41 -3.38 17.70
#